data_AF-A0AA36BEM9-F1
#
_entry.id   AF-A0AA36BEM9-F1
#
_cell.length_a   1.000
_cell.length_b   1.000
_cell.length_c   1.000
_cell.angle_alpha   90.00
_cell.angle_beta   90.00
_cell.angle_gamma   90.00
#
_symmetry.space_group_name_H-M   'P 1'
#
loop_
_entity.id
_entity.type
_entity.pdbx_description
1 polymer ?
#
loop_
_entity_poly.entity_id
_entity_poly.type
_entity_poly.pdbx_seq_one_letter_code
_entity_poly.pdbx_strand_id
1 'polypeptide(L)'
;MLPAVKHGLYVLLLLFAQEGVNPGHTALPEPPSLLCYQDMLLNKQVCRPACLTGYFAVAGMNSCHQWLTCEDFDTNITIGRKIASGLGKMVYEAHWQNQTFVMNKATKDNKYWSDFHHGLTMITAFQPHPHIIQLVGHCNKRYLTEFHPLMSADHLFDHLKSKEHTLHDTIELRYQLCMDYVNILAYLHSSPRGTRVMCDSNDLTKTLSQFLLRSDLRLILNDLDALPEVNRSKNQFIKCGHREIGGEFVAPEQLWPYLERPFVDADMPSYDEKSDIWKIPKKPSIESAEDTSEQRQAAYDNGCMENSTILAAMVAIWSTVFDSNVVAKIVCILEGNLEKNIFRSRGASEDLPLNSLKRPKNCDGVLSPNSSSAISSLNLLSSLLVFLRKISAFTGIWTRICNEISSSNCELRKHAAIKKLQLFLRRNTTS
;
A
#
# COMPACT_ATOMS: atom_id res chain seq x y z
N MET A 1 -12.60 20.32 11.65
CA MET A 1 -12.20 19.25 12.60
C MET A 1 -11.30 18.16 12.00
N LEU A 2 -11.19 18.01 10.67
CA LEU A 2 -10.24 17.09 10.00
C LEU A 2 -8.72 17.32 10.21
N PRO A 3 -8.19 18.53 10.50
CA PRO A 3 -6.73 18.73 10.57
C PRO A 3 -6.04 18.06 11.77
N ALA A 4 -6.74 17.94 12.91
CA ALA A 4 -6.18 17.42 14.15
C ALA A 4 -6.09 15.88 14.17
N VAL A 5 -7.04 15.21 13.52
CA VAL A 5 -7.05 13.74 13.35
C VAL A 5 -5.92 13.26 12.44
N LYS A 6 -5.60 14.04 11.39
CA LYS A 6 -4.49 13.75 10.48
C LYS A 6 -3.12 13.95 11.14
N HIS A 7 -2.97 14.92 12.04
CA HIS A 7 -1.72 15.13 12.77
C HIS A 7 -1.45 14.06 13.84
N GLY A 8 -2.48 13.59 14.57
CA GLY A 8 -2.31 12.60 15.63
C GLY A 8 -1.78 11.24 15.16
N LEU A 9 -2.26 10.75 14.02
CA LEU A 9 -1.82 9.46 13.44
C LEU A 9 -0.41 9.55 12.84
N TYR A 10 -0.06 10.71 12.28
CA TYR A 10 1.26 10.98 11.70
C TYR A 10 2.35 11.11 12.77
N VAL A 11 2.03 11.73 13.91
CA VAL A 11 2.94 11.83 15.07
C VAL A 11 3.18 10.46 15.70
N LEU A 12 2.17 9.57 15.75
CA LEU A 12 2.36 8.22 16.28
C LEU A 12 3.27 7.36 15.39
N LEU A 13 3.14 7.46 14.07
CA LEU A 13 4.01 6.77 13.11
C LEU A 13 5.46 7.30 13.12
N LEU A 14 5.66 8.60 13.39
CA LEU A 14 6.99 9.18 13.53
C LEU A 14 7.67 8.82 14.86
N LEU A 15 6.92 8.63 15.94
CA LEU A 15 7.47 8.24 17.25
C LEU A 15 7.98 6.80 17.30
N PHE A 16 7.51 5.91 16.40
CA PHE A 16 8.08 4.56 16.23
C PHE A 16 9.25 4.51 15.23
N ALA A 17 9.52 5.60 14.51
CA ALA A 17 10.55 5.66 13.47
C ALA A 17 11.86 6.31 13.92
N GLN A 18 11.98 6.73 15.18
CA GLN A 18 13.19 7.36 15.72
C GLN A 18 13.75 6.58 16.91
N GLU A 19 14.40 5.45 16.63
CA GLU A 19 15.55 5.04 17.45
C GLU A 19 16.81 5.68 16.86
N GLY A 20 17.46 6.51 17.69
CA GLY A 20 18.48 7.46 17.28
C GLY A 20 19.82 6.82 16.90
N VAL A 21 20.39 7.31 15.81
CA VAL A 21 21.78 7.09 15.41
C VAL A 21 22.65 8.18 16.06
N ASN A 22 23.55 7.77 16.96
CA ASN A 22 24.63 8.61 17.47
C ASN A 22 25.72 8.78 16.38
N PRO A 23 26.23 9.99 16.12
CA PRO A 23 27.34 10.19 15.21
C PRO A 23 28.66 10.06 15.96
N GLY A 24 29.44 9.02 15.64
CA GLY A 24 30.84 8.99 16.05
C GLY A 24 31.43 7.61 16.23
N HIS A 25 31.50 6.80 15.17
CA HIS A 25 32.59 5.86 14.95
C HIS A 25 32.67 5.53 13.45
N THR A 26 33.86 5.67 12.87
CA THR A 26 34.21 5.11 11.56
C THR A 26 34.20 3.58 11.69
N ALA A 27 33.00 3.00 11.64
CA ALA A 27 32.81 1.57 11.52
C ALA A 27 33.15 1.15 10.09
N LEU A 28 33.95 0.09 9.97
CA LEU A 28 34.12 -0.65 8.73
C LEU A 28 32.74 -0.99 8.14
N PRO A 29 32.54 -0.91 6.82
CA PRO A 29 31.24 -1.19 6.22
C PRO A 29 30.79 -2.59 6.64
N GLU A 30 29.65 -2.67 7.32
CA GLU A 30 29.02 -3.96 7.62
C GLU A 30 28.87 -4.75 6.31
N PRO A 31 29.09 -6.08 6.33
CA PRO A 31 28.88 -6.89 5.15
C PRO A 31 27.46 -6.67 4.63
N PRO A 32 27.26 -6.52 3.31
CA PRO A 32 25.95 -6.22 2.75
C PRO A 32 24.95 -7.28 3.20
N SER A 33 23.83 -6.84 3.77
CA SER A 33 22.78 -7.75 4.22
C SER A 33 22.33 -8.64 3.05
N LEU A 34 22.35 -9.96 3.25
CA LEU A 34 21.93 -10.91 2.22
C LEU A 34 20.41 -10.99 2.19
N LEU A 35 19.83 -10.83 1.00
CA LEU A 35 18.42 -11.05 0.72
C LEU A 35 18.25 -12.44 0.13
N CYS A 36 17.58 -13.32 0.86
CA CYS A 36 17.34 -14.70 0.43
C CYS A 36 15.85 -14.99 0.34
N TYR A 37 15.46 -15.84 -0.61
CA TYR A 37 14.09 -16.35 -0.75
C TYR A 37 14.11 -17.77 -1.32
N GLN A 38 13.00 -18.48 -1.16
CA GLN A 38 12.82 -19.82 -1.71
C GLN A 38 12.35 -19.70 -3.16
N ASP A 39 13.23 -20.04 -4.11
CA ASP A 39 12.86 -20.11 -5.53
C ASP A 39 12.11 -21.42 -5.78
N MET A 40 10.84 -21.31 -6.18
CA MET A 40 9.98 -22.47 -6.37
C MET A 40 10.24 -23.18 -7.71
N LEU A 41 10.75 -22.47 -8.72
CA LEU A 41 11.11 -23.07 -10.01
C LEU A 41 12.37 -23.91 -9.90
N LEU A 42 13.33 -23.47 -9.08
CA LEU A 42 14.58 -24.18 -8.83
C LEU A 42 14.52 -25.10 -7.61
N ASN A 43 13.41 -25.04 -6.85
CA ASN A 43 13.22 -25.72 -5.57
C ASN A 43 14.43 -25.58 -4.61
N LYS A 44 14.96 -24.36 -4.49
CA LYS A 44 16.11 -24.06 -3.62
C LYS A 44 16.06 -22.64 -3.10
N GLN A 45 16.73 -22.40 -1.98
CA GLN A 45 16.98 -21.05 -1.52
C GLN A 45 18.00 -20.37 -2.45
N VAL A 46 17.67 -19.17 -2.89
CA VAL A 46 18.56 -18.29 -3.65
C VAL A 46 18.78 -17.02 -2.87
N CYS A 47 19.98 -16.45 -2.99
CA CYS A 47 20.39 -15.25 -2.27
C CYS A 47 21.04 -14.24 -3.20
N ARG A 48 20.96 -12.97 -2.81
CA ARG A 48 21.69 -11.85 -3.40
C ARG A 48 22.05 -10.81 -2.33
N PRO A 49 23.13 -10.05 -2.50
CA PRO A 49 23.40 -8.89 -1.65
C PRO A 49 22.28 -7.83 -1.75
N ALA A 50 21.94 -7.18 -0.65
CA ALA A 50 21.19 -5.94 -0.66
C ALA A 50 22.05 -4.82 -1.23
N CYS A 51 21.57 -4.14 -2.26
CA CYS A 51 22.31 -3.10 -2.96
C CYS A 51 21.75 -1.72 -2.68
N LEU A 52 22.65 -0.73 -2.65
CA LEU A 52 22.29 0.68 -2.60
C LEU A 52 21.79 1.17 -3.97
N THR A 53 21.09 2.30 -3.99
CA THR A 53 20.71 2.98 -5.24
C THR A 53 21.95 3.23 -6.13
N GLY A 54 21.81 2.99 -7.43
CA GLY A 54 22.92 3.04 -8.39
C GLY A 54 23.68 1.71 -8.55
N TYR A 55 23.31 0.69 -7.77
CA TYR A 55 23.87 -0.65 -7.85
C TYR A 55 22.75 -1.70 -7.97
N PHE A 56 23.10 -2.88 -8.45
CA PHE A 56 22.21 -4.02 -8.57
C PHE A 56 22.93 -5.33 -8.23
N ALA A 57 22.17 -6.32 -7.78
CA ALA A 57 22.60 -7.71 -7.76
C ALA A 57 21.38 -8.59 -8.04
N VAL A 58 21.58 -9.70 -8.75
CA VAL A 58 20.55 -10.72 -8.95
C VAL A 58 20.95 -12.01 -8.24
N ALA A 59 20.02 -12.95 -8.15
CA ALA A 59 20.27 -14.24 -7.53
C ALA A 59 21.55 -14.89 -8.11
N GLY A 60 22.45 -15.34 -7.23
CA GLY A 60 23.73 -15.96 -7.62
C GLY A 60 24.90 -14.98 -7.83
N MET A 61 24.68 -13.66 -7.72
CA MET A 61 25.78 -12.70 -7.63
C MET A 61 26.31 -12.61 -6.18
N ASN A 62 27.64 -12.50 -6.03
CA ASN A 62 28.30 -12.42 -4.72
C ASN A 62 28.53 -10.98 -4.24
N SER A 63 28.37 -9.99 -5.12
CA SER A 63 28.56 -8.57 -4.82
C SER A 63 27.61 -7.72 -5.66
N CYS A 64 27.31 -6.52 -5.16
CA CYS A 64 26.59 -5.52 -5.94
C CYS A 64 27.47 -4.99 -7.08
N HIS A 65 26.88 -4.81 -8.26
CA HIS A 65 27.50 -4.20 -9.42
C HIS A 65 26.89 -2.83 -9.67
N GLN A 66 27.68 -1.85 -10.12
CA GLN A 66 27.14 -0.54 -10.50
C GLN A 66 26.18 -0.68 -11.69
N TRP A 67 25.17 0.16 -11.80
CA TRP A 67 24.29 0.15 -12.96
C TRP A 67 25.05 0.22 -14.29
N LEU A 68 24.64 -0.62 -15.23
CA LEU A 68 25.26 -0.72 -16.55
C LEU A 68 25.09 0.59 -17.34
N THR A 69 26.15 0.97 -18.04
CA THR A 69 26.29 2.24 -18.77
C THR A 69 26.09 2.05 -20.27
N CYS A 70 26.06 3.14 -21.04
CA CYS A 70 25.96 3.02 -22.50
C CYS A 70 27.05 2.15 -23.14
N GLU A 71 28.27 2.14 -22.60
CA GLU A 71 29.36 1.29 -23.08
C GLU A 71 28.99 -0.20 -22.96
N ASP A 72 28.44 -0.61 -21.82
CA ASP A 72 27.97 -1.99 -21.62
C ASP A 72 26.87 -2.38 -22.61
N PHE A 73 25.94 -1.45 -22.85
CA PHE A 73 24.84 -1.67 -23.78
C PHE A 73 25.27 -1.75 -25.25
N ASP A 74 26.44 -1.19 -25.60
CA ASP A 74 26.98 -1.23 -26.95
C ASP A 74 27.94 -2.40 -27.18
N THR A 75 28.55 -2.94 -26.12
CA THR A 75 29.65 -3.91 -26.23
C THR A 75 29.36 -5.28 -25.60
N ASN A 76 28.63 -5.31 -24.48
CA ASN A 76 28.57 -6.47 -23.59
C ASN A 76 27.18 -7.12 -23.50
N ILE A 77 26.15 -6.50 -24.08
CA ILE A 77 24.76 -6.96 -23.99
C ILE A 77 24.32 -7.61 -25.30
N THR A 78 23.95 -8.89 -25.22
CA THR A 78 23.36 -9.63 -26.35
C THR A 78 21.85 -9.63 -26.24
N ILE A 79 21.15 -9.15 -27.27
CA ILE A 79 19.68 -9.13 -27.32
C ILE A 79 19.18 -10.50 -27.79
N GLY A 80 18.35 -11.14 -26.97
CA GLY A 80 17.67 -12.39 -27.27
C GLY A 80 16.31 -12.18 -27.94
N ARG A 81 15.38 -13.10 -27.67
CA ARG A 81 14.03 -13.06 -28.27
C ARG A 81 13.21 -11.88 -27.77
N LYS A 82 12.26 -11.44 -28.60
CA LYS A 82 11.22 -10.51 -28.18
C LYS A 82 10.26 -11.22 -27.22
N ILE A 83 10.07 -10.65 -26.04
CA ILE A 83 9.18 -11.17 -24.99
C ILE A 83 7.79 -10.57 -25.16
N ALA A 84 7.71 -9.24 -25.32
CA ALA A 84 6.45 -8.53 -25.40
C ALA A 84 6.57 -7.23 -26.22
N SER A 85 5.41 -6.65 -26.54
CA SER A 85 5.31 -5.35 -27.19
C SER A 85 4.15 -4.58 -26.56
N GLY A 86 4.41 -3.36 -26.13
CA GLY A 86 3.40 -2.40 -25.72
C GLY A 86 3.37 -1.20 -26.65
N LEU A 87 2.54 -0.21 -26.29
CA LEU A 87 2.42 1.04 -27.04
C LEU A 87 3.73 1.85 -27.03
N GLY A 88 4.39 1.98 -25.87
CA GLY A 88 5.63 2.75 -25.72
C GLY A 88 6.92 1.92 -25.68
N LYS A 89 6.83 0.60 -25.49
CA LYS A 89 7.99 -0.27 -25.21
C LYS A 89 7.98 -1.53 -26.08
N MET A 90 9.15 -1.91 -26.55
CA MET A 90 9.45 -3.27 -27.02
C MET A 90 10.32 -3.95 -25.97
N VAL A 91 9.90 -5.13 -25.55
CA VAL A 91 10.52 -5.87 -24.44
C VAL A 91 11.21 -7.10 -24.99
N TYR A 92 12.50 -7.24 -24.68
CA TYR A 92 13.34 -8.34 -25.15
C TYR A 92 14.03 -9.03 -23.98
N GLU A 93 14.32 -10.30 -24.15
CA GLU A 93 15.33 -10.98 -23.37
C GLU A 93 16.69 -10.38 -23.69
N ALA A 94 17.56 -10.23 -22.70
CA ALA A 94 18.91 -9.74 -22.88
C ALA A 94 19.88 -10.48 -21.97
N HIS A 95 21.08 -10.75 -22.49
CA HIS A 95 22.11 -11.46 -21.76
C HIS A 95 23.31 -10.54 -21.56
N TRP A 96 23.78 -10.47 -20.31
CA TRP A 96 25.01 -9.78 -19.95
C TRP A 96 25.81 -10.69 -19.05
N GLN A 97 27.02 -11.04 -19.48
CA GLN A 97 27.81 -12.13 -18.89
C GLN A 97 26.97 -13.43 -18.85
N ASN A 98 26.96 -14.14 -17.72
CA ASN A 98 26.17 -15.37 -17.53
C ASN A 98 24.78 -15.10 -16.91
N GLN A 99 24.26 -13.89 -17.02
CA GLN A 99 22.99 -13.48 -16.43
C GLN A 99 21.98 -13.07 -17.50
N THR A 100 20.70 -13.33 -17.21
CA THR A 100 19.58 -12.95 -18.07
C THR A 100 18.82 -11.78 -17.45
N PHE A 101 18.50 -10.81 -18.28
CA PHE A 101 17.81 -9.56 -17.95
C PHE A 101 16.72 -9.26 -18.97
N VAL A 102 15.94 -8.21 -18.72
CA VAL A 102 14.91 -7.72 -19.62
C VAL A 102 15.32 -6.37 -20.19
N MET A 103 15.47 -6.29 -21.51
CA MET A 103 15.70 -5.05 -22.25
C MET A 103 14.37 -4.40 -22.62
N ASN A 104 14.14 -3.22 -22.05
CA ASN A 104 13.04 -2.34 -22.38
C ASN A 104 13.55 -1.27 -23.34
N LYS A 105 13.07 -1.30 -24.59
CA LYS A 105 13.47 -0.35 -25.64
C LYS A 105 12.27 0.49 -26.04
N ALA A 106 12.43 1.81 -26.07
CA ALA A 106 11.35 2.69 -26.54
C ALA A 106 10.98 2.35 -28.00
N THR A 107 9.69 2.42 -28.32
CA THR A 107 9.21 2.27 -29.70
C THR A 107 9.75 3.39 -30.59
N LYS A 108 9.70 3.18 -31.91
CA LYS A 108 10.06 4.23 -32.90
C LYS A 108 9.10 5.42 -32.87
N ASP A 109 7.87 5.21 -32.40
CA ASP A 109 6.87 6.26 -32.28
C ASP A 109 7.24 7.20 -31.11
N ASN A 110 7.60 8.45 -31.45
CA ASN A 110 8.02 9.44 -30.47
C ASN A 110 6.86 9.91 -29.58
N LYS A 111 5.59 9.62 -29.89
CA LYS A 111 4.46 10.07 -29.06
C LYS A 111 4.48 9.48 -27.65
N TYR A 112 5.10 8.31 -27.47
CA TYR A 112 5.24 7.64 -26.17
C TYR A 112 6.60 7.87 -25.51
N TRP A 113 7.44 8.73 -26.09
CA TRP A 113 8.78 9.00 -25.55
C TRP A 113 8.72 9.62 -24.15
N SER A 114 7.75 10.53 -23.93
CA SER A 114 7.55 11.15 -22.61
C SER A 114 7.17 10.12 -21.55
N ASP A 115 6.26 9.21 -21.89
CA ASP A 115 5.80 8.15 -20.99
C ASP A 115 6.95 7.18 -20.65
N PHE A 116 7.72 6.76 -21.66
CA PHE A 116 8.90 5.91 -21.47
C PHE A 116 9.94 6.56 -20.54
N HIS A 117 10.22 7.84 -20.76
CA HIS A 117 11.18 8.58 -19.94
C HIS A 117 10.67 8.81 -18.51
N HIS A 118 9.38 9.08 -18.35
CA HIS A 118 8.73 9.18 -17.04
C HIS A 118 8.84 7.86 -16.28
N GLY A 119 8.51 6.73 -16.93
CA GLY A 119 8.66 5.40 -16.36
C GLY A 119 10.08 5.12 -15.88
N LEU A 120 11.10 5.38 -16.71
CA LEU A 120 12.50 5.22 -16.29
C LEU A 120 12.88 6.14 -15.12
N THR A 121 12.34 7.37 -15.09
CA THR A 121 12.56 8.30 -13.98
C THR A 121 11.95 7.77 -12.68
N MET A 122 10.74 7.20 -12.74
CA MET A 122 10.08 6.59 -11.58
C MET A 122 10.81 5.32 -11.11
N ILE A 123 11.20 4.43 -12.04
CA ILE A 123 11.97 3.21 -11.71
C ILE A 123 13.23 3.60 -10.96
N THR A 124 14.02 4.54 -11.51
CA THR A 124 15.25 5.04 -10.91
C THR A 124 15.02 5.62 -9.51
N ALA A 125 13.99 6.45 -9.35
CA ALA A 125 13.71 7.15 -8.10
C ALA A 125 13.20 6.24 -6.97
N PHE A 126 12.70 5.05 -7.30
CA PHE A 126 12.16 4.10 -6.34
C PHE A 126 13.12 2.95 -6.01
N GLN A 127 14.32 2.93 -6.59
CA GLN A 127 15.34 1.96 -6.20
C GLN A 127 15.89 2.29 -4.79
N PRO A 128 16.15 1.27 -3.93
CA PRO A 128 16.10 -0.17 -4.18
C PRO A 128 14.87 -0.85 -3.53
N HIS A 129 13.66 -0.26 -3.63
CA HIS A 129 12.49 -0.78 -2.92
C HIS A 129 12.15 -2.23 -3.35
N PRO A 130 11.92 -3.18 -2.41
CA PRO A 130 11.85 -4.61 -2.71
C PRO A 130 10.65 -5.03 -3.58
N HIS A 131 9.60 -4.21 -3.64
CA HIS A 131 8.43 -4.43 -4.49
C HIS A 131 8.42 -3.64 -5.79
N ILE A 132 9.50 -2.92 -6.11
CA ILE A 132 9.66 -2.23 -7.39
C ILE A 132 10.68 -3.01 -8.22
N ILE A 133 10.44 -3.13 -9.52
CA ILE A 133 11.36 -3.81 -10.43
C ILE A 133 12.78 -3.27 -10.29
N GLN A 134 13.76 -4.17 -10.13
CA GLN A 134 15.15 -3.76 -9.98
C GLN A 134 15.70 -3.23 -11.30
N LEU A 135 16.24 -2.01 -11.27
CA LEU A 135 16.98 -1.43 -12.39
C LEU A 135 18.39 -2.00 -12.45
N VAL A 136 18.81 -2.44 -13.63
CA VAL A 136 20.15 -2.98 -13.88
C VAL A 136 21.04 -1.96 -14.56
N GLY A 137 20.45 -1.11 -15.40
CA GLY A 137 21.16 -0.02 -16.07
C GLY A 137 20.30 0.63 -17.13
N HIS A 138 20.74 1.76 -17.66
CA HIS A 138 20.01 2.46 -18.70
C HIS A 138 20.95 3.24 -19.62
N CYS A 139 20.53 3.39 -20.87
CA CYS A 139 21.24 4.16 -21.88
C CYS A 139 20.25 4.72 -22.91
N ASN A 140 20.18 6.04 -23.04
CA ASN A 140 19.33 6.69 -24.05
C ASN A 140 17.87 6.16 -24.03
N LYS A 141 17.44 5.52 -25.12
CA LYS A 141 16.08 4.98 -25.31
C LYS A 141 15.91 3.51 -24.88
N ARG A 142 16.78 3.02 -24.00
CA ARG A 142 16.75 1.63 -23.54
C ARG A 142 17.17 1.51 -22.07
N TYR A 143 16.58 0.57 -21.34
CA TYR A 143 17.00 0.23 -19.99
C TYR A 143 16.85 -1.27 -19.73
N LEU A 144 17.63 -1.78 -18.79
CA LEU A 144 17.61 -3.18 -18.36
C LEU A 144 17.00 -3.29 -16.97
N THR A 145 16.18 -4.32 -16.79
CA THR A 145 15.61 -4.72 -15.50
C THR A 145 15.91 -6.18 -15.19
N GLU A 146 15.76 -6.57 -13.92
CA GLU A 146 15.81 -7.98 -13.51
C GLU A 146 14.81 -8.83 -14.32
N PHE A 147 15.22 -10.05 -14.69
CA PHE A 147 14.35 -11.02 -15.34
C PHE A 147 13.58 -11.83 -14.31
N HIS A 148 12.25 -11.86 -14.45
CA HIS A 148 11.36 -12.65 -13.61
C HIS A 148 10.68 -13.75 -14.45
N PRO A 149 11.02 -15.04 -14.23
CA PRO A 149 10.61 -16.13 -15.13
C PRO A 149 9.11 -16.45 -15.09
N LEU A 150 8.41 -16.11 -14.01
CA LEU A 150 6.95 -16.28 -13.93
C LEU A 150 6.19 -15.18 -14.70
N MET A 151 6.89 -14.20 -15.27
CA MET A 151 6.33 -13.16 -16.12
C MET A 151 5.27 -12.33 -15.39
N SER A 152 4.25 -11.86 -16.11
CA SER A 152 3.26 -10.95 -15.57
C SER A 152 2.27 -11.65 -14.62
N ALA A 153 1.75 -10.88 -13.66
CA ALA A 153 0.81 -11.36 -12.66
C ALA A 153 -0.58 -11.69 -13.24
N ASP A 154 -0.88 -11.30 -14.47
CA ASP A 154 -2.09 -11.73 -15.17
C ASP A 154 -2.10 -13.24 -15.44
N HIS A 155 -0.93 -13.89 -15.48
CA HIS A 155 -0.76 -15.34 -15.60
C HIS A 155 -0.79 -16.08 -14.24
N LEU A 156 -1.05 -15.39 -13.12
CA LEU A 156 -1.03 -16.00 -11.78
C LEU A 156 -1.92 -17.25 -11.70
N PHE A 157 -3.14 -17.17 -12.23
CA PHE A 157 -4.08 -18.30 -12.17
C PHE A 157 -3.60 -19.51 -12.97
N ASP A 158 -2.91 -19.30 -14.08
CA ASP A 158 -2.36 -20.38 -14.90
C ASP A 158 -1.22 -21.09 -14.16
N HIS A 159 -0.36 -20.32 -13.48
CA HIS A 159 0.68 -20.87 -12.62
C HIS A 159 0.09 -21.69 -11.48
N LEU A 160 -0.87 -21.15 -10.73
CA LEU A 160 -1.49 -21.84 -9.59
C LEU A 160 -2.28 -23.10 -10.01
N LYS A 161 -2.89 -23.11 -11.20
CA LYS A 161 -3.60 -24.29 -11.73
C LYS A 161 -2.69 -25.34 -12.35
N SER A 162 -1.42 -25.02 -12.60
CA SER A 162 -0.47 -25.99 -13.14
C SER A 162 -0.23 -27.12 -12.13
N LYS A 163 -0.13 -28.37 -12.62
CA LYS A 163 0.09 -29.56 -11.76
C LYS A 163 1.34 -29.44 -10.89
N GLU A 164 2.33 -28.71 -11.37
CA GLU A 164 3.62 -28.51 -10.70
C GLU A 164 3.52 -27.53 -9.52
N HIS A 165 2.56 -26.60 -9.54
CA HIS A 165 2.47 -25.52 -8.55
C HIS A 165 1.13 -25.48 -7.80
N THR A 166 0.21 -26.43 -8.02
CA THR A 166 -1.08 -26.47 -7.31
C THR A 166 -0.91 -26.53 -5.79
N LEU A 167 0.19 -27.08 -5.28
CA LEU A 167 0.46 -27.11 -3.84
C LEU A 167 0.64 -25.71 -3.22
N HIS A 168 0.95 -24.71 -4.05
CA HIS A 168 1.16 -23.33 -3.61
C HIS A 168 -0.14 -22.54 -3.63
N ASP A 169 -1.22 -23.07 -4.21
CA ASP A 169 -2.53 -22.43 -4.23
C ASP A 169 -3.22 -22.52 -2.85
N THR A 170 -2.72 -21.76 -1.89
CA THR A 170 -3.24 -21.68 -0.53
C THR A 170 -3.81 -20.30 -0.22
N ILE A 171 -4.67 -20.24 0.81
CA ILE A 171 -5.25 -18.98 1.28
C ILE A 171 -4.14 -18.03 1.78
N GLU A 172 -3.10 -18.58 2.42
CA GLU A 172 -1.96 -17.82 2.93
C GLU A 172 -1.19 -17.14 1.79
N LEU A 173 -0.92 -17.84 0.69
CA LEU A 173 -0.28 -17.23 -0.48
C LEU A 173 -1.16 -16.13 -1.08
N ARG A 174 -2.45 -16.42 -1.29
CA ARG A 174 -3.40 -15.44 -1.84
C ARG A 174 -3.47 -14.18 -0.98
N TYR A 175 -3.52 -14.35 0.34
CA TYR A 175 -3.49 -13.23 1.28
C TYR A 175 -2.16 -12.47 1.20
N GLN A 176 -1.02 -13.16 1.10
CA GLN A 176 0.29 -12.52 0.94
C GLN A 176 0.38 -11.68 -0.35
N LEU A 177 -0.20 -12.14 -1.45
CA LEU A 177 -0.28 -11.39 -2.70
C LEU A 177 -1.14 -10.12 -2.54
N CYS A 178 -2.28 -10.21 -1.85
CA CYS A 178 -3.08 -9.04 -1.51
C CYS A 178 -2.28 -8.03 -0.66
N MET A 179 -1.51 -8.52 0.32
CA MET A 179 -0.66 -7.68 1.15
C MET A 179 0.45 -7.01 0.34
N ASP A 180 1.09 -7.73 -0.59
CA ASP A 180 2.08 -7.14 -1.49
C ASP A 180 1.47 -6.01 -2.33
N TYR A 181 0.30 -6.24 -2.93
CA TYR A 181 -0.39 -5.22 -3.73
C TYR A 181 -0.70 -3.96 -2.92
N VAL A 182 -1.28 -4.13 -1.71
CA VAL A 182 -1.61 -2.98 -0.83
C VAL A 182 -0.35 -2.26 -0.36
N ASN A 183 0.73 -2.99 -0.03
CA ASN A 183 2.01 -2.38 0.36
C ASN A 183 2.63 -1.57 -0.78
N ILE A 184 2.50 -2.04 -2.03
CA ILE A 184 2.95 -1.30 -3.21
C ILE A 184 2.16 0.01 -3.35
N LEU A 185 0.82 -0.05 -3.26
CA LEU A 185 -0.01 1.17 -3.34
C LEU A 185 0.32 2.15 -2.21
N ALA A 186 0.48 1.65 -0.98
CA ALA A 186 0.88 2.47 0.15
C ALA A 186 2.22 3.18 -0.11
N TYR A 187 3.22 2.45 -0.64
CA TYR A 187 4.51 3.03 -1.03
C TYR A 187 4.36 4.10 -2.12
N LEU A 188 3.58 3.86 -3.17
CA LEU A 188 3.32 4.86 -4.23
C LEU A 188 2.67 6.12 -3.66
N HIS A 189 1.71 5.96 -2.73
CA HIS A 189 0.95 7.08 -2.16
C HIS A 189 1.80 7.92 -1.18
N SER A 190 2.86 7.35 -0.62
CA SER A 190 3.82 8.01 0.27
C SER A 190 5.25 8.04 -0.30
N SER A 191 5.41 8.01 -1.62
CA SER A 191 6.71 7.82 -2.26
C SER A 191 7.63 9.04 -2.06
N PRO A 192 8.97 8.89 -2.20
CA PRO A 192 9.90 10.03 -2.18
C PRO A 192 9.66 11.02 -3.33
N ARG A 193 8.86 10.65 -4.33
CA ARG A 193 8.43 11.51 -5.43
C ARG A 193 7.01 12.03 -5.22
N GLY A 194 6.54 12.14 -3.97
CA GLY A 194 5.19 12.57 -3.63
C GLY A 194 4.14 11.48 -3.83
N THR A 195 2.87 11.82 -3.69
CA THR A 195 1.77 10.87 -3.87
C THR A 195 1.58 10.54 -5.35
N ARG A 196 1.80 9.28 -5.72
CA ARG A 196 1.66 8.76 -7.08
C ARG A 196 0.41 7.91 -7.21
N VAL A 197 -0.24 7.97 -8.37
CA VAL A 197 -1.48 7.22 -8.67
C VAL A 197 -1.21 6.24 -9.80
N MET A 198 -1.66 4.98 -9.66
CA MET A 198 -1.43 3.93 -10.66
C MET A 198 -2.45 4.02 -11.79
N CYS A 199 -2.23 4.90 -12.77
CA CYS A 199 -3.28 5.23 -13.75
C CYS A 199 -3.55 4.16 -14.82
N ASP A 200 -2.59 3.28 -15.13
CA ASP A 200 -2.75 2.26 -16.18
C ASP A 200 -3.43 0.98 -15.63
N SER A 201 -4.62 1.16 -15.04
CA SER A 201 -5.33 0.14 -14.24
C SER A 201 -6.85 0.22 -14.42
N ASN A 202 -7.33 0.24 -15.67
CA ASN A 202 -8.75 0.44 -15.98
C ASN A 202 -9.61 -0.84 -15.87
N ASP A 203 -8.99 -2.00 -15.91
CA ASP A 203 -9.61 -3.31 -15.68
C ASP A 203 -8.64 -4.24 -14.95
N LEU A 204 -9.11 -5.42 -14.53
CA LEU A 204 -8.29 -6.35 -13.74
C LEU A 204 -7.08 -6.85 -14.53
N THR A 205 -7.27 -7.32 -15.76
CA THR A 205 -6.19 -7.85 -16.60
C THR A 205 -5.14 -6.79 -16.84
N LYS A 206 -5.57 -5.58 -17.19
CA LYS A 206 -4.67 -4.45 -17.41
C LYS A 206 -3.94 -4.05 -16.13
N THR A 207 -4.59 -4.09 -14.97
CA THR A 207 -3.96 -3.83 -13.67
C THR A 207 -2.88 -4.88 -13.36
N LEU A 208 -3.20 -6.17 -13.52
CA LEU A 208 -2.25 -7.26 -13.26
C LEU A 208 -1.06 -7.23 -14.24
N SER A 209 -1.28 -6.79 -15.49
CA SER A 209 -0.22 -6.66 -16.50
C SER A 209 0.93 -5.72 -16.09
N GLN A 210 0.67 -4.81 -15.13
CA GLN A 210 1.65 -3.85 -14.62
C GLN A 210 2.62 -4.46 -13.61
N PHE A 211 2.29 -5.65 -13.09
CA PHE A 211 3.07 -6.38 -12.10
C PHE A 211 3.70 -7.63 -12.72
N LEU A 212 4.83 -8.04 -12.15
CA LEU A 212 5.50 -9.31 -12.40
C LEU A 212 5.41 -10.20 -11.16
N LEU A 213 5.52 -11.51 -11.38
CA LEU A 213 5.66 -12.50 -10.34
C LEU A 213 7.13 -12.89 -10.20
N ARG A 214 7.69 -12.74 -9.01
CA ARG A 214 9.00 -13.32 -8.67
C ARG A 214 8.83 -14.83 -8.44
N SER A 215 9.91 -15.61 -8.57
CA SER A 215 9.90 -17.07 -8.43
C SER A 215 9.55 -17.61 -7.04
N ASP A 216 9.34 -16.75 -6.04
CA ASP A 216 8.73 -17.06 -4.74
C ASP A 216 7.27 -16.57 -4.62
N LEU A 217 6.61 -16.28 -5.75
CA LEU A 217 5.25 -15.74 -5.88
C LEU A 217 5.01 -14.45 -5.08
N ARG A 218 5.97 -13.54 -5.12
CA ARG A 218 5.82 -12.15 -4.65
C ARG A 218 5.53 -11.21 -5.81
N LEU A 219 4.68 -10.20 -5.58
CA LEU A 219 4.38 -9.18 -6.59
C LEU A 219 5.50 -8.14 -6.68
N ILE A 220 5.88 -7.81 -7.92
CA ILE A 220 6.85 -6.76 -8.24
C ILE A 220 6.17 -5.79 -9.21
N LEU A 221 6.08 -4.51 -8.84
CA LEU A 221 5.57 -3.48 -9.75
C LEU A 221 6.62 -3.15 -10.80
N ASN A 222 6.25 -3.26 -12.08
CA ASN A 222 7.16 -3.14 -13.21
C ASN A 222 6.87 -1.94 -14.09
N ASP A 223 5.62 -1.76 -14.51
CA ASP A 223 5.29 -0.69 -15.44
C ASP A 223 4.92 0.60 -14.67
N LEU A 224 5.76 1.62 -14.79
CA LEU A 224 5.68 2.88 -14.02
C LEU A 224 5.44 4.11 -14.93
N ASP A 225 5.01 3.91 -16.18
CA ASP A 225 4.87 4.98 -17.17
C ASP A 225 3.78 5.99 -16.81
N ALA A 226 2.66 5.51 -16.24
CA ALA A 226 1.49 6.33 -15.93
C ALA A 226 1.36 6.60 -14.43
N LEU A 227 2.36 7.28 -13.84
CA LEU A 227 2.39 7.67 -12.42
C LEU A 227 2.37 9.18 -12.20
N PRO A 228 1.23 9.86 -12.47
CA PRO A 228 1.11 11.29 -12.21
C PRO A 228 1.16 11.59 -10.70
N GLU A 229 1.55 12.81 -10.35
CA GLU A 229 1.66 13.28 -8.96
C GLU A 229 0.38 13.98 -8.52
N VAL A 230 -0.16 13.57 -7.37
CA VAL A 230 -1.14 14.35 -6.61
C VAL A 230 -0.38 15.23 -5.63
N ASN A 231 -0.56 16.54 -5.72
CA ASN A 231 0.07 17.51 -4.83
C ASN A 231 -0.98 18.43 -4.20
N ARG A 232 -1.48 18.02 -3.03
CA ARG A 232 -2.57 18.73 -2.34
C ARG A 232 -2.19 20.12 -1.85
N SER A 233 -0.92 20.36 -1.50
CA SER A 233 -0.48 21.70 -1.07
C SER A 233 -0.47 22.70 -2.23
N LYS A 234 -0.32 22.22 -3.47
CA LYS A 234 -0.43 23.01 -4.71
C LYS A 234 -1.80 22.91 -5.37
N ASN A 235 -2.78 22.26 -4.72
CA ASN A 235 -4.09 21.96 -5.31
C ASN A 235 -4.00 21.26 -6.68
N GLN A 236 -2.97 20.43 -6.86
CA GLN A 236 -2.73 19.68 -8.09
C GLN A 236 -3.29 18.27 -7.95
N PHE A 237 -4.27 17.98 -8.79
CA PHE A 237 -4.94 16.68 -8.93
C PHE A 237 -4.65 16.09 -10.30
N ILE A 238 -5.08 14.85 -10.53
CA ILE A 238 -4.70 14.09 -11.72
C ILE A 238 -5.93 13.66 -12.54
N LYS A 239 -5.67 13.28 -13.80
CA LYS A 239 -6.56 12.50 -14.65
C LYS A 239 -5.75 11.39 -15.29
N CYS A 240 -6.29 10.18 -15.36
CA CYS A 240 -5.65 9.02 -15.97
C CYS A 240 -5.89 8.98 -17.48
N GLY A 241 -5.19 9.85 -18.22
CA GLY A 241 -5.31 9.95 -19.68
C GLY A 241 -6.30 11.01 -20.15
N HIS A 242 -6.50 11.07 -21.48
CA HIS A 242 -7.29 12.11 -22.17
C HIS A 242 -8.58 11.60 -22.83
N ARG A 243 -8.93 10.34 -22.57
CA ARG A 243 -10.11 9.69 -23.14
C ARG A 243 -11.11 9.41 -22.03
N GLU A 244 -12.37 9.34 -22.40
CA GLU A 244 -13.42 8.89 -21.48
C GLU A 244 -13.10 7.48 -20.99
N ILE A 245 -13.23 7.28 -19.68
CA ILE A 245 -13.06 5.99 -19.04
C ILE A 245 -14.46 5.52 -18.62
N GLY A 246 -14.78 4.27 -18.90
CA GLY A 246 -16.05 3.64 -18.56
C GLY A 246 -15.88 2.37 -17.72
N GLY A 247 -17.01 1.78 -17.34
CA GLY A 247 -17.07 0.51 -16.60
C GLY A 247 -17.08 0.67 -15.08
N GLU A 248 -17.31 -0.44 -14.38
CA GLU A 248 -17.47 -0.45 -12.91
C GLU A 248 -16.15 -0.67 -12.15
N PHE A 249 -15.08 -1.06 -12.85
CA PHE A 249 -13.79 -1.34 -12.23
C PHE A 249 -13.10 -0.05 -11.76
N VAL A 250 -13.16 1.00 -12.56
CA VAL A 250 -12.62 2.33 -12.23
C VAL A 250 -13.46 3.05 -11.19
N ALA A 251 -12.86 4.02 -10.49
CA ALA A 251 -13.56 4.75 -9.44
C ALA A 251 -14.66 5.65 -10.03
N PRO A 252 -15.79 5.87 -9.33
CA PRO A 252 -16.90 6.67 -9.85
C PRO A 252 -16.49 8.08 -10.27
N GLU A 253 -15.54 8.69 -9.57
CA GLU A 253 -14.97 10.00 -9.89
C GLU A 253 -14.10 10.01 -11.16
N GLN A 254 -13.74 8.86 -11.70
CA GLN A 254 -13.06 8.73 -12.99
C GLN A 254 -14.03 8.69 -14.18
N LEU A 255 -15.33 8.53 -13.93
CA LEU A 255 -16.37 8.49 -14.96
C LEU A 255 -16.80 9.91 -15.33
N TRP A 256 -17.19 10.11 -16.59
CA TRP A 256 -17.73 11.37 -17.05
C TRP A 256 -19.02 11.72 -16.28
N PRO A 257 -19.06 12.85 -15.54
CA PRO A 257 -20.17 13.11 -14.63
C PRO A 257 -21.37 13.80 -15.30
N TYR A 258 -21.26 14.17 -16.59
CA TYR A 258 -22.27 14.97 -17.29
C TYR A 258 -23.03 14.14 -18.32
N LEU A 259 -24.10 13.45 -17.89
CA LEU A 259 -24.91 12.57 -18.75
C LEU A 259 -25.53 13.27 -19.97
N GLU A 260 -25.79 14.57 -19.86
CA GLU A 260 -26.53 15.35 -20.87
C GLU A 260 -25.67 15.83 -22.04
N ARG A 261 -24.35 15.55 -22.04
CA ARG A 261 -23.43 16.05 -23.07
C ARG A 261 -22.27 15.10 -23.35
N PRO A 262 -21.69 15.13 -24.56
CA PRO A 262 -20.54 14.28 -24.89
C PRO A 262 -19.31 14.61 -24.06
N PHE A 263 -18.42 13.63 -23.91
CA PHE A 263 -17.16 13.78 -23.19
C PHE A 263 -16.28 14.87 -23.80
N VAL A 264 -15.75 15.72 -22.91
CA VAL A 264 -14.74 16.74 -23.23
C VAL A 264 -13.66 16.69 -22.15
N ASP A 265 -12.43 16.33 -22.53
CA ASP A 265 -11.33 16.13 -21.56
C ASP A 265 -11.06 17.37 -20.70
N ALA A 266 -11.15 18.57 -21.27
CA ALA A 266 -10.95 19.83 -20.55
C ALA A 266 -11.94 20.04 -19.40
N ASP A 267 -13.13 19.45 -19.51
CA ASP A 267 -14.21 19.58 -18.55
C ASP A 267 -14.27 18.41 -17.56
N MET A 268 -13.46 17.36 -17.77
CA MET A 268 -13.40 16.22 -16.86
C MET A 268 -12.78 16.67 -15.52
N PRO A 269 -13.49 16.51 -14.39
CA PRO A 269 -12.90 16.83 -13.09
C PRO A 269 -11.70 15.94 -12.79
N SER A 270 -10.65 16.54 -12.24
CA SER A 270 -9.50 15.79 -11.75
C SER A 270 -9.81 15.10 -10.42
N TYR A 271 -9.11 14.01 -10.13
CA TYR A 271 -9.25 13.17 -8.95
C TYR A 271 -7.88 12.87 -8.31
N ASP A 272 -7.86 11.98 -7.31
CA ASP A 272 -6.67 11.71 -6.49
C ASP A 272 -6.38 10.20 -6.31
N GLU A 273 -5.49 9.87 -5.38
CA GLU A 273 -5.02 8.51 -5.12
C GLU A 273 -6.10 7.57 -4.57
N LYS A 274 -7.29 8.09 -4.20
CA LYS A 274 -8.42 7.25 -3.78
C LYS A 274 -8.98 6.41 -4.91
N SER A 275 -8.69 6.79 -6.16
CA SER A 275 -8.99 5.95 -7.33
C SER A 275 -8.28 4.59 -7.30
N ASP A 276 -7.06 4.51 -6.74
CA ASP A 276 -6.37 3.23 -6.54
C ASP A 276 -7.04 2.40 -5.42
N ILE A 277 -7.46 3.07 -4.34
CA ILE A 277 -8.10 2.42 -3.19
C ILE A 277 -9.43 1.76 -3.59
N TRP A 278 -10.19 2.40 -4.49
CA TRP A 278 -11.42 1.85 -5.05
C TRP A 278 -11.23 0.48 -5.70
N LYS A 279 -10.07 0.24 -6.31
CA LYS A 279 -9.77 -0.95 -7.11
C LYS A 279 -9.30 -2.13 -6.26
N ILE A 280 -8.89 -1.91 -5.01
CA ILE A 280 -8.38 -2.96 -4.10
C ILE A 280 -9.32 -4.17 -3.97
N PRO A 281 -10.63 -4.02 -3.68
CA PRO A 281 -11.52 -5.17 -3.51
C PRO A 281 -12.11 -5.71 -4.83
N LYS A 282 -11.73 -5.15 -5.99
CA LYS A 282 -12.42 -5.46 -7.24
C LYS A 282 -12.09 -6.88 -7.72
N LYS A 283 -13.14 -7.66 -7.93
CA LYS A 283 -13.11 -8.91 -8.68
C LYS A 283 -13.26 -8.63 -10.19
N PRO A 284 -12.87 -9.56 -11.08
CA PRO A 284 -13.15 -9.39 -12.50
C PRO A 284 -14.66 -9.23 -12.71
N SER A 285 -15.05 -8.25 -13.54
CA SER A 285 -16.41 -8.14 -14.03
C SER A 285 -16.65 -9.33 -14.95
N ILE A 286 -17.54 -10.24 -14.54
CA ILE A 286 -18.03 -11.31 -15.41
C ILE A 286 -18.99 -10.64 -16.40
N GLU A 287 -18.46 -10.12 -17.49
CA GLU A 287 -19.25 -9.66 -18.62
C GLU A 287 -19.07 -10.62 -19.79
N SER A 288 -20.17 -11.26 -20.18
CA SER A 288 -20.40 -11.94 -21.48
C SER A 288 -19.74 -13.29 -21.77
N ALA A 289 -19.92 -14.28 -20.88
CA ALA A 289 -20.03 -15.66 -21.33
C ALA A 289 -21.47 -16.14 -21.08
N GLU A 290 -22.12 -16.68 -22.11
CA GLU A 290 -23.34 -17.48 -21.95
C GLU A 290 -23.01 -18.67 -21.05
N ASP A 291 -23.12 -18.48 -19.73
CA ASP A 291 -22.70 -19.50 -18.78
C ASP A 291 -23.78 -19.88 -17.78
N THR A 292 -23.96 -21.19 -17.73
CA THR A 292 -25.07 -21.93 -17.14
C THR A 292 -25.17 -21.72 -15.62
N SER A 293 -26.37 -21.92 -15.06
CA SER A 293 -26.68 -21.71 -13.64
C SER A 293 -25.78 -22.50 -12.67
N GLU A 294 -25.17 -23.60 -13.11
CA GLU A 294 -24.24 -24.40 -12.30
C GLU A 294 -22.88 -23.73 -12.10
N GLN A 295 -22.35 -23.02 -13.10
CA GLN A 295 -21.09 -22.28 -12.93
C GLN A 295 -21.26 -21.04 -12.05
N ARG A 296 -22.47 -20.45 -12.07
CA ARG A 296 -22.83 -19.35 -11.18
C ARG A 296 -22.88 -19.80 -9.72
N GLN A 297 -23.40 -21.01 -9.46
CA GLN A 297 -23.42 -21.60 -8.12
C GLN A 297 -22.00 -21.98 -7.64
N ALA A 298 -21.15 -22.55 -8.51
CA ALA A 298 -19.76 -22.84 -8.16
C ALA A 298 -18.92 -21.57 -7.89
N ALA A 299 -19.14 -20.47 -8.63
CA ALA A 299 -18.50 -19.18 -8.36
C ALA A 299 -19.08 -18.49 -7.11
N TYR A 300 -20.36 -18.73 -6.79
CA TYR A 300 -21.00 -18.22 -5.57
C TYR A 300 -20.55 -18.99 -4.33
N ASP A 301 -20.43 -20.32 -4.42
CA ASP A 301 -20.00 -21.19 -3.33
C ASP A 301 -18.49 -21.04 -3.05
N ASN A 302 -17.66 -20.80 -4.07
CA ASN A 302 -16.23 -20.51 -3.89
C ASN A 302 -15.96 -19.03 -3.50
N GLY A 303 -16.84 -18.10 -3.87
CA GLY A 303 -16.73 -16.67 -3.53
C GLY A 303 -17.23 -16.29 -2.12
N CYS A 304 -17.88 -17.23 -1.42
CA CYS A 304 -18.50 -16.95 -0.12
C CYS A 304 -17.58 -17.16 1.09
N MET A 305 -16.39 -17.76 0.94
CA MET A 305 -15.39 -17.82 2.03
C MET A 305 -14.39 -16.64 2.04
N GLU A 306 -14.23 -15.90 0.94
CA GLU A 306 -13.21 -14.83 0.85
C GLU A 306 -13.63 -13.54 1.59
N ASN A 307 -14.92 -13.19 1.60
CA ASN A 307 -15.38 -11.95 2.26
C ASN A 307 -15.46 -12.05 3.80
N SER A 308 -15.75 -13.22 4.37
CA SER A 308 -15.74 -13.38 5.84
C SER A 308 -14.32 -13.31 6.40
N THR A 309 -13.33 -13.77 5.63
CA THR A 309 -11.95 -13.91 6.09
C THR A 309 -11.17 -12.60 5.97
N ILE A 310 -11.38 -11.83 4.89
CA ILE A 310 -10.82 -10.47 4.75
C ILE A 310 -11.45 -9.52 5.78
N LEU A 311 -12.77 -9.58 5.97
CA LEU A 311 -13.44 -8.78 7.00
C LEU A 311 -12.98 -9.22 8.41
N ALA A 312 -12.78 -10.52 8.66
CA ALA A 312 -12.23 -11.02 9.92
C ALA A 312 -10.76 -10.59 10.14
N ALA A 313 -9.93 -10.57 9.11
CA ALA A 313 -8.55 -10.09 9.17
C ALA A 313 -8.49 -8.57 9.45
N MET A 314 -9.35 -7.79 8.79
CA MET A 314 -9.50 -6.35 9.07
C MET A 314 -10.03 -6.10 10.50
N VAL A 315 -10.96 -6.93 11.00
CA VAL A 315 -11.45 -6.89 12.38
C VAL A 315 -10.36 -7.29 13.38
N ALA A 316 -9.54 -8.29 13.06
CA ALA A 316 -8.43 -8.73 13.89
C ALA A 316 -7.36 -7.63 13.99
N ILE A 317 -6.92 -7.05 12.86
CA ILE A 317 -5.95 -5.94 12.80
C ILE A 317 -6.48 -4.71 13.55
N TRP A 318 -7.76 -4.36 13.37
CA TRP A 318 -8.37 -3.26 14.11
C TRP A 318 -8.39 -3.53 15.63
N SER A 319 -8.63 -4.79 16.03
CA SER A 319 -8.68 -5.19 17.44
C SER A 319 -7.29 -5.25 18.10
N THR A 320 -6.22 -5.57 17.37
CA THR A 320 -4.83 -5.52 17.86
C THR A 320 -4.27 -4.09 17.88
N VAL A 321 -4.56 -3.27 16.88
CA VAL A 321 -4.07 -1.88 16.79
C VAL A 321 -4.79 -0.96 17.78
N PHE A 322 -6.05 -1.24 18.09
CA PHE A 322 -6.87 -0.47 19.02
C PHE A 322 -7.41 -1.33 20.16
N ASP A 323 -6.55 -2.13 20.81
CA ASP A 323 -6.93 -2.82 22.04
C ASP A 323 -7.46 -1.78 23.04
N SER A 324 -8.75 -1.92 23.36
CA SER A 324 -9.48 -1.05 24.27
C SER A 324 -8.76 -0.89 25.63
N ASN A 325 -7.99 -1.88 26.08
CA ASN A 325 -7.19 -1.80 27.30
C ASN A 325 -5.95 -0.92 27.15
N VAL A 326 -5.31 -0.93 25.97
CA VAL A 326 -4.15 -0.09 25.65
C VAL A 326 -4.59 1.37 25.49
N VAL A 327 -5.68 1.61 24.76
CA VAL A 327 -6.25 2.95 24.60
C VAL A 327 -6.74 3.50 25.95
N ALA A 328 -7.37 2.68 26.80
CA ALA A 328 -7.78 3.10 28.14
C ALA A 328 -6.58 3.44 29.04
N LYS A 329 -5.50 2.65 29.01
CA LYS A 329 -4.26 2.96 29.74
C LYS A 329 -3.64 4.27 29.28
N ILE A 330 -3.57 4.52 27.97
CA ILE A 330 -3.04 5.77 27.40
C ILE A 330 -3.90 6.96 27.83
N VAL A 331 -5.23 6.85 27.77
CA VAL A 331 -6.15 7.89 28.24
C VAL A 331 -5.94 8.17 29.74
N CYS A 332 -5.80 7.14 30.58
CA CYS A 332 -5.54 7.32 32.01
C CYS A 332 -4.18 7.99 32.30
N ILE A 333 -3.13 7.65 31.55
CA ILE A 333 -1.80 8.29 31.69
C ILE A 333 -1.88 9.77 31.30
N LEU A 334 -2.62 10.09 30.23
CA LEU A 334 -2.78 11.46 29.76
C LEU A 334 -3.67 12.30 30.71
N GLU A 335 -4.74 11.74 31.25
CA GLU A 335 -5.59 12.40 32.26
C GLU A 335 -4.82 12.67 33.56
N GLY A 336 -4.03 11.70 34.04
CA GLY A 336 -3.19 11.87 35.23
C GLY A 336 -2.10 12.94 35.06
N ASN A 337 -1.54 13.08 33.85
CA ASN A 337 -0.58 14.14 33.55
C ASN A 337 -1.23 15.52 33.36
N LEU A 338 -2.50 15.58 32.92
CA LEU A 338 -3.25 16.83 32.80
C LEU A 338 -3.60 17.40 34.18
N GLU A 339 -4.08 16.56 35.10
CA GLU A 339 -4.40 16.96 36.48
C GLU A 339 -3.17 17.50 37.23
N LYS A 340 -2.01 16.83 37.09
CA LYS A 340 -0.74 17.27 37.71
C LYS A 340 -0.26 18.63 37.17
N ASN A 341 -0.42 18.89 35.88
CA ASN A 341 -0.01 20.16 35.26
C ASN A 341 -0.96 21.32 35.61
N ILE A 342 -2.27 21.05 35.75
CA ILE A 342 -3.23 22.04 36.26
C ILE A 342 -2.92 22.39 37.72
N PHE A 343 -2.61 21.40 38.56
CA PHE A 343 -2.20 21.61 39.96
C PHE A 343 -0.87 22.37 40.11
N ARG A 344 0.10 22.19 39.21
CA ARG A 344 1.35 22.97 39.21
C ARG A 344 1.17 24.43 38.74
N SER A 345 0.19 24.68 37.87
CA SER A 345 -0.09 26.03 37.34
C SER A 345 -0.86 26.93 38.32
N ARG A 346 -1.50 26.36 39.34
CA ARG A 346 -2.17 27.08 40.42
C ARG A 346 -1.36 26.88 41.69
N GLY A 347 -0.53 27.86 42.03
CA GLY A 347 0.30 27.83 43.24
C GLY A 347 -0.53 27.59 44.51
N ALA A 348 0.12 26.98 45.51
CA ALA A 348 -0.45 26.68 46.81
C ALA A 348 -1.14 27.90 47.44
N SER A 349 -2.46 27.82 47.58
CA SER A 349 -3.27 28.57 48.56
C SER A 349 -4.62 27.84 48.74
N GLU A 350 -5.15 27.95 49.94
CA GLU A 350 -6.00 27.04 50.69
C GLU A 350 -7.42 26.74 50.16
N ASP A 351 -7.89 25.56 50.60
CA ASP A 351 -9.26 25.11 50.90
C ASP A 351 -10.41 25.34 49.91
N LEU A 352 -10.91 24.25 49.31
CA LEU A 352 -12.33 23.98 49.01
C LEU A 352 -12.55 22.46 48.81
N PRO A 353 -13.71 21.90 49.18
CA PRO A 353 -13.85 20.47 49.44
C PRO A 353 -14.10 19.64 48.17
N LEU A 354 -13.41 18.50 48.07
CA LEU A 354 -13.71 17.43 47.11
C LEU A 354 -15.07 16.82 47.40
N ASN A 355 -15.99 16.86 46.45
CA ASN A 355 -16.97 15.80 46.29
C ASN A 355 -17.38 15.62 44.82
N SER A 356 -17.44 14.35 44.43
CA SER A 356 -18.01 13.78 43.20
C SER A 356 -17.19 13.82 41.90
N LEU A 357 -16.20 12.91 41.79
CA LEU A 357 -15.90 12.22 40.54
C LEU A 357 -15.36 10.81 40.86
N LYS A 358 -16.12 9.78 40.50
CA LYS A 358 -15.73 8.37 40.70
C LYS A 358 -14.56 8.04 39.76
N ARG A 359 -13.39 7.70 40.33
CA ARG A 359 -12.27 7.12 39.59
C ARG A 359 -12.64 5.74 39.00
N PRO A 360 -12.19 5.40 37.79
CA PRO A 360 -12.13 4.02 37.32
C PRO A 360 -11.14 3.21 38.18
N LYS A 361 -11.50 1.96 38.52
CA LYS A 361 -10.77 1.10 39.49
C LYS A 361 -9.36 0.64 39.07
N ASN A 362 -8.78 1.11 37.97
CA ASN A 362 -7.58 0.51 37.35
C ASN A 362 -6.33 1.41 37.30
N CYS A 363 -6.22 2.44 38.16
CA CYS A 363 -5.19 3.48 38.04
C CYS A 363 -4.27 3.63 39.26
N ASP A 364 -3.79 2.53 39.86
CA ASP A 364 -2.84 2.62 40.98
C ASP A 364 -1.41 2.24 40.55
N GLY A 365 -0.49 3.21 40.66
CA GLY A 365 0.96 2.99 40.79
C GLY A 365 1.85 3.22 39.56
N VAL A 366 2.14 4.47 39.14
CA VAL A 366 3.32 4.82 38.32
C VAL A 366 3.82 6.27 38.57
N LEU A 367 5.01 6.36 39.19
CA LEU A 367 6.15 7.31 39.05
C LEU A 367 6.13 8.84 39.37
N SER A 368 7.37 9.25 39.73
CA SER A 368 7.97 10.52 40.20
C SER A 368 8.41 11.48 39.06
N PRO A 369 8.61 12.81 39.27
CA PRO A 369 8.68 13.80 38.17
C PRO A 369 10.07 14.41 37.91
N ASN A 370 10.30 14.89 36.67
CA ASN A 370 11.03 16.15 36.41
C ASN A 370 10.82 16.75 35.00
N SER A 371 10.93 18.09 34.95
CA SER A 371 10.93 19.04 33.80
C SER A 371 9.60 19.71 33.41
N SER A 372 9.71 20.98 33.02
CA SER A 372 8.66 22.00 32.92
C SER A 372 8.71 22.74 31.58
N SER A 373 7.63 22.66 30.78
CA SER A 373 7.22 23.70 29.83
C SER A 373 5.73 23.48 29.51
N ALA A 374 4.86 24.35 30.01
CA ALA A 374 3.41 24.14 29.93
C ALA A 374 2.70 25.48 29.75
N ILE A 375 2.20 25.74 28.54
CA ILE A 375 0.99 26.55 28.27
C ILE A 375 0.48 26.24 26.84
N SER A 376 1.35 26.00 25.83
CA SER A 376 0.92 25.56 24.49
C SER A 376 0.45 24.09 24.43
N SER A 377 0.93 23.27 25.36
CA SER A 377 0.68 21.82 25.43
C SER A 377 -0.75 21.45 25.88
N LEU A 378 -1.43 22.33 26.63
CA LEU A 378 -2.74 22.03 27.25
C LEU A 378 -3.90 21.98 26.24
N ASN A 379 -3.90 22.86 25.23
CA ASN A 379 -4.92 22.87 24.18
C ASN A 379 -4.77 21.68 23.22
N LEU A 380 -3.52 21.24 22.98
CA LEU A 380 -3.23 20.05 22.19
C LEU A 380 -3.67 18.78 22.93
N LEU A 381 -3.37 18.69 24.23
CA LEU A 381 -3.75 17.56 25.09
C LEU A 381 -5.27 17.43 25.26
N SER A 382 -5.99 18.55 25.43
CA SER A 382 -7.45 18.56 25.49
C SER A 382 -8.10 18.07 24.19
N SER A 383 -7.59 18.54 23.05
CA SER A 383 -8.06 18.11 21.72
C SER A 383 -7.77 16.62 21.47
N LEU A 384 -6.60 16.14 21.91
CA LEU A 384 -6.20 14.74 21.83
C LEU A 384 -7.10 13.85 22.71
N LEU A 385 -7.44 14.28 23.93
CA LEU A 385 -8.34 13.56 24.83
C LEU A 385 -9.77 13.44 24.27
N VAL A 386 -10.30 14.50 23.66
CA VAL A 386 -11.61 14.44 22.98
C VAL A 386 -11.57 13.48 21.78
N PHE A 387 -10.47 13.48 21.03
CA PHE A 387 -10.27 12.55 19.92
C PHE A 387 -10.18 11.09 20.38
N LEU A 388 -9.41 10.80 21.42
CA LEU A 388 -9.26 9.46 21.99
C LEU A 388 -10.57 8.93 22.59
N ARG A 389 -11.39 9.79 23.21
CA ARG A 389 -12.74 9.42 23.68
C ARG A 389 -13.69 9.07 22.53
N LYS A 390 -13.59 9.76 21.40
CA LYS A 390 -14.36 9.42 20.18
C LYS A 390 -13.90 8.11 19.55
N ILE A 391 -12.59 7.83 19.54
CA ILE A 391 -12.06 6.53 19.13
C ILE A 391 -12.57 5.42 20.06
N SER A 392 -12.53 5.62 21.37
CA SER A 392 -13.02 4.63 22.35
C SER A 392 -14.52 4.35 22.21
N ALA A 393 -15.34 5.38 21.93
CA ALA A 393 -16.76 5.19 21.64
C ALA A 393 -16.99 4.46 20.31
N PHE A 394 -16.20 4.79 19.28
CA PHE A 394 -16.23 4.12 17.99
C PHE A 394 -15.84 2.65 18.10
N THR A 395 -14.76 2.34 18.82
CA THR A 395 -14.32 0.96 19.05
C THR A 395 -15.36 0.17 19.84
N GLY A 396 -16.00 0.76 20.86
CA GLY A 396 -17.09 0.09 21.59
C GLY A 396 -18.32 -0.26 20.73
N ILE A 397 -18.72 0.65 19.83
CA ILE A 397 -19.83 0.40 18.89
C ILE A 397 -19.41 -0.63 17.83
N TRP A 398 -18.19 -0.52 17.31
CA TRP A 398 -17.61 -1.42 16.32
C TRP A 398 -17.50 -2.85 16.87
N THR A 399 -16.96 -3.04 18.08
CA THR A 399 -16.85 -4.34 18.75
C THR A 399 -18.22 -4.98 18.99
N ARG A 400 -19.26 -4.21 19.33
CA ARG A 400 -20.63 -4.74 19.45
C ARG A 400 -21.19 -5.24 18.12
N ILE A 401 -20.98 -4.49 17.04
CA ILE A 401 -21.42 -4.88 15.70
C ILE A 401 -20.66 -6.13 15.22
N CYS A 402 -19.35 -6.20 15.47
CA CYS A 402 -18.54 -7.39 15.14
C CYS A 402 -18.98 -8.62 15.94
N ASN A 403 -19.29 -8.48 17.23
CA ASN A 403 -19.80 -9.58 18.05
C ASN A 403 -21.21 -10.03 17.62
N GLU A 404 -22.09 -9.13 17.19
CA GLU A 404 -23.40 -9.48 16.60
C GLU A 404 -23.25 -10.22 15.26
N ILE A 405 -22.28 -9.85 14.44
CA ILE A 405 -21.98 -10.53 13.16
C ILE A 405 -21.38 -11.92 13.41
N SER A 406 -20.48 -12.05 14.38
CA SER A 406 -19.79 -13.31 14.71
C SER A 406 -20.67 -14.33 15.45
N SER A 407 -21.74 -13.90 16.13
CA SER A 407 -22.60 -14.78 16.93
C SER A 407 -23.93 -15.15 16.25
N SER A 408 -24.24 -14.58 15.09
CA SER A 408 -25.51 -14.81 14.39
C SER A 408 -25.39 -15.89 13.31
N ASN A 409 -26.10 -17.01 13.48
CA ASN A 409 -26.31 -18.03 12.44
C ASN A 409 -27.38 -17.63 11.38
N CYS A 410 -27.95 -16.43 11.48
CA CYS A 410 -29.02 -15.95 10.61
C CYS A 410 -28.52 -14.84 9.67
N GLU A 411 -28.55 -15.09 8.36
CA GLU A 411 -28.04 -14.20 7.31
C GLU A 411 -28.77 -12.85 7.23
N LEU A 412 -30.07 -12.83 7.52
CA LEU A 412 -30.87 -11.59 7.58
C LEU A 412 -30.38 -10.62 8.67
N ARG A 413 -29.87 -11.14 9.79
CA ARG A 413 -29.33 -10.31 10.89
C ARG A 413 -27.93 -9.77 10.55
N LYS A 414 -27.10 -10.54 9.84
CA LYS A 414 -25.79 -10.07 9.35
C LYS A 414 -25.97 -8.91 8.35
N HIS A 415 -26.90 -9.05 7.41
CA HIS A 415 -27.22 -7.99 6.45
C HIS A 415 -27.75 -6.71 7.11
N ALA A 416 -28.60 -6.84 8.15
CA ALA A 416 -29.09 -5.70 8.91
C ALA A 416 -27.97 -5.00 9.71
N ALA A 417 -27.02 -5.74 10.27
CA ALA A 417 -25.85 -5.21 10.96
C ALA A 417 -24.91 -4.44 10.01
N ILE A 418 -24.67 -4.97 8.81
CA ILE A 418 -23.88 -4.29 7.76
C ILE A 418 -24.56 -2.99 7.31
N LYS A 419 -25.88 -3.00 7.09
CA LYS A 419 -26.63 -1.77 6.76
C LYS A 419 -26.56 -0.71 7.86
N LYS A 420 -26.64 -1.11 9.14
CA LYS A 420 -26.46 -0.18 10.28
C LYS A 420 -25.06 0.43 10.28
N LEU A 421 -24.03 -0.37 9.96
CA LEU A 421 -22.65 0.10 9.89
C LEU A 421 -22.45 1.10 8.74
N GLN A 422 -22.98 0.81 7.55
CA GLN A 422 -22.93 1.71 6.40
C GLN A 422 -23.67 3.04 6.67
N LEU A 423 -24.83 3.00 7.34
CA LEU A 423 -25.56 4.20 7.75
C LEU A 423 -24.82 5.03 8.81
N PHE A 424 -24.16 4.38 9.75
CA PHE A 424 -23.34 5.04 10.77
C PHE A 424 -22.09 5.70 10.17
N LEU A 425 -21.42 5.04 9.22
CA LEU A 425 -20.29 5.62 8.48
C LEU A 425 -20.75 6.81 7.64
N ARG A 426 -21.85 6.70 6.90
CA ARG A 426 -22.41 7.81 6.10
C ARG A 426 -22.77 9.05 6.92
N ARG A 427 -23.31 8.88 8.14
CA ARG A 427 -23.68 10.01 9.01
C ARG A 427 -22.48 10.75 9.62
N ASN A 428 -21.32 10.08 9.75
CA ASN A 428 -20.12 10.64 10.36
C ASN A 428 -19.06 11.09 9.34
N THR A 429 -19.26 10.81 8.05
CA THR A 429 -18.42 11.34 6.96
C THR A 429 -18.82 12.73 6.48
N THR A 430 -19.98 13.25 6.90
CA THR A 430 -20.51 14.57 6.49
C THR A 430 -20.36 15.67 7.55
N SER A 431 -19.47 15.52 8.55
CA SER A 431 -19.21 16.55 9.59
C SER A 431 -17.73 16.90 9.75
#